data_AF-A0A849F5S5-F1
#
_entry.id   AF-A0A849F5S5-F1
#
_cell.length_a   1.000
_cell.length_b   1.000
_cell.length_c   1.000
_cell.angle_alpha   90.00
_cell.angle_beta   90.00
_cell.angle_gamma   90.00
#
_symmetry.space_group_name_H-M   'P 1'
#
loop_
_entity.id
_entity.type
_entity.pdbx_description
1 polymer ?
#
loop_
_entity_poly.entity_id
_entity_poly.type
_entity_poly.pdbx_seq_one_letter_code
_entity_poly.pdbx_strand_id
1 'polypeptide(L)'
;QLRSKYRSALYVFSAQQSEKATQIINSLQKDFDTKLITKVLSFHKYKPSQSCFANYFFSNPDKPFCKNHIDPKLNILLKLYSNQINSKKLNI
;
A
#
# COMPACT_ATOMS: atom_id res chain seq x y z
N GLN A 1 -14.40 -15.44 0.48
CA GLN A 1 -13.36 -14.59 -0.16
C GLN A 1 -13.20 -13.30 0.65
N LEU A 2 -12.00 -12.94 1.13
CA LEU A 2 -11.76 -11.78 2.03
C LEU A 2 -11.89 -10.39 1.36
N ARG A 3 -12.23 -10.35 0.07
CA ARG A 3 -12.26 -9.13 -0.76
C ARG A 3 -13.30 -8.10 -0.32
N SER A 4 -14.40 -8.53 0.30
CA SER A 4 -15.38 -7.62 0.90
C SER A 4 -14.79 -6.81 2.06
N LYS A 5 -13.87 -7.42 2.83
CA LYS A 5 -13.18 -6.79 3.97
C LYS A 5 -11.96 -5.98 3.54
N TYR A 6 -11.24 -6.42 2.49
CA TYR A 6 -10.00 -5.80 2.03
C TYR A 6 -10.08 -5.43 0.55
N ARG A 7 -10.74 -4.30 0.26
CA ARG A 7 -10.76 -3.70 -1.09
C ARG A 7 -9.44 -2.99 -1.39
N SER A 8 -9.01 -3.05 -2.65
CA SER A 8 -7.92 -2.22 -3.16
C SER A 8 -8.48 -0.85 -3.55
N ALA A 9 -7.97 0.24 -2.97
CA ALA A 9 -8.42 1.59 -3.29
C ALA A 9 -7.34 2.66 -3.07
N LEU A 10 -7.40 3.72 -3.85
CA LEU A 10 -6.70 4.99 -3.68
C LEU A 10 -7.72 6.04 -3.21
N TYR A 11 -7.45 6.69 -2.09
CA TYR A 11 -8.28 7.78 -1.58
C TYR A 11 -7.65 9.13 -1.93
N VAL A 12 -8.31 9.88 -2.80
CA VAL A 12 -7.80 11.15 -3.35
C VAL A 12 -8.46 12.35 -2.69
N PHE A 13 -7.74 13.47 -2.63
CA PHE A 13 -8.16 14.72 -1.99
C PHE A 13 -8.46 15.84 -3.00
N SER A 14 -8.29 15.60 -4.29
CA SER A 14 -8.61 16.57 -5.35
C SER A 14 -9.01 15.89 -6.65
N ALA A 15 -9.69 16.63 -7.52
CA ALA A 15 -10.03 16.18 -8.87
C ALA A 15 -8.78 15.84 -9.69
N GLN A 16 -7.72 16.66 -9.59
CA GLN A 16 -6.46 16.41 -10.27
C GLN A 16 -5.79 15.10 -9.83
N GLN A 17 -5.84 14.78 -8.53
CA GLN A 17 -5.36 13.48 -8.03
C GLN A 17 -6.22 12.33 -8.55
N SER A 18 -7.54 12.51 -8.61
CA SER A 18 -8.47 11.51 -9.16
C SER A 18 -8.15 11.17 -10.61
N GLU A 19 -7.99 12.20 -11.44
CA GLU A 19 -7.66 12.06 -12.86
C GLU A 19 -6.32 11.36 -13.06
N LYS A 20 -5.26 11.85 -12.41
CA LYS A 20 -3.91 11.26 -12.48
C LYS A 20 -3.90 9.80 -12.03
N ALA A 21 -4.53 9.49 -10.90
CA ALA A 21 -4.60 8.12 -10.38
C ALA A 21 -5.34 7.18 -11.35
N THR A 22 -6.43 7.65 -11.95
CA THR A 22 -7.20 6.89 -12.94
C THR A 22 -6.38 6.62 -14.19
N GLN A 23 -5.67 7.63 -14.71
CA GLN A 23 -4.78 7.49 -15.86
C GLN A 23 -3.66 6.47 -15.59
N ILE A 24 -3.05 6.51 -14.40
CA ILE A 24 -1.99 5.56 -14.00
C ILE A 24 -2.55 4.13 -13.89
N ILE A 25 -3.71 3.92 -13.29
CA ILE A 25 -4.32 2.57 -13.22
C ILE A 25 -4.61 2.04 -14.62
N ASN A 26 -5.14 2.89 -15.51
CA ASN A 26 -5.42 2.51 -16.89
C ASN A 26 -4.14 2.16 -17.66
N SER A 27 -3.06 2.93 -17.47
CA SER A 27 -1.79 2.66 -18.14
C SER A 27 -1.12 1.38 -17.64
N LEU A 28 -1.26 1.06 -16.34
CA LEU A 28 -0.76 -0.17 -15.74
C LEU A 28 -1.55 -1.42 -16.16
N GLN A 29 -2.82 -1.27 -16.57
CA GLN A 29 -3.66 -2.42 -16.95
C GLN A 29 -3.00 -3.31 -18.02
N LYS A 30 -2.20 -2.74 -18.92
CA LYS A 30 -1.49 -3.48 -19.98
C LYS A 30 -0.49 -4.50 -19.43
N ASP A 31 -0.02 -4.32 -18.20
CA ASP A 31 0.95 -5.18 -17.54
C ASP A 31 0.26 -6.34 -16.78
N PHE A 32 -1.08 -6.46 -16.87
CA PHE A 32 -1.87 -7.48 -16.19
C PHE A 32 -2.89 -8.12 -17.11
N ASP A 33 -2.91 -9.46 -17.16
CA ASP A 33 -3.90 -10.23 -17.92
C ASP A 33 -5.33 -10.08 -17.35
N THR A 34 -5.42 -9.85 -16.04
CA THR A 34 -6.71 -9.64 -15.36
C THR A 34 -7.00 -8.17 -15.15
N LYS A 35 -8.28 -7.79 -15.25
CA LYS A 35 -8.72 -6.43 -14.97
C LYS A 35 -8.34 -5.99 -13.55
N LEU A 36 -7.64 -4.87 -13.44
CA LEU A 36 -7.35 -4.20 -12.19
C LEU A 36 -8.65 -3.75 -11.53
N ILE A 37 -8.85 -4.17 -10.28
CA ILE A 37 -10.05 -3.87 -9.49
C ILE A 37 -9.84 -2.71 -8.50
N THR A 38 -8.66 -2.06 -8.54
CA THR A 38 -8.34 -0.93 -7.66
C THR A 38 -9.25 0.24 -7.97
N LYS A 39 -9.90 0.78 -6.94
CA LYS A 39 -10.82 1.92 -7.08
C LYS A 39 -10.14 3.25 -6.77
N VAL A 40 -10.43 4.29 -7.53
CA VAL A 40 -10.13 5.68 -7.16
C VAL A 40 -11.36 6.26 -6.50
N LEU A 41 -11.24 6.71 -5.25
CA LEU A 41 -12.35 7.19 -4.43
C LEU A 41 -11.98 8.52 -3.79
N SER A 42 -12.91 9.46 -3.70
CA SER A 42 -12.70 10.67 -2.90
C SER A 42 -12.55 10.28 -1.43
N PHE A 43 -11.56 10.87 -0.76
CA PHE A 43 -11.43 10.77 0.68
C PHE A 43 -12.68 11.36 1.36
N HIS A 44 -13.18 10.69 2.40
CA HIS A 44 -14.34 11.16 3.15
C HIS A 44 -14.05 11.24 4.64
N LYS A 45 -13.75 10.10 5.27
CA LYS A 45 -13.42 10.04 6.69
C LYS A 45 -12.42 8.93 6.99
N TYR A 46 -11.61 9.13 8.02
CA TYR A 46 -10.67 8.15 8.52
C TYR A 46 -10.93 7.87 10.00
N LYS A 47 -11.08 6.59 10.35
CA LYS A 47 -11.10 6.15 11.74
C LYS A 47 -9.74 5.51 12.03
N PRO A 48 -8.93 6.06 12.96
CA PRO A 48 -7.67 5.45 13.35
C PRO A 48 -7.86 4.01 13.84
N SER A 49 -6.88 3.17 13.55
CA SER A 49 -6.79 1.83 14.15
C SER A 49 -6.41 1.93 15.63
N GLN A 50 -6.58 0.84 16.37
CA GLN A 50 -6.07 0.76 17.75
C GLN A 50 -4.55 0.98 17.78
N SER A 51 -4.04 1.53 18.89
CA SER A 51 -2.63 1.90 19.05
C SER A 51 -1.68 0.71 18.84
N CYS A 52 -2.10 -0.51 19.20
CA CYS A 52 -1.30 -1.73 18.98
C CYS A 52 -1.03 -2.05 17.50
N PHE A 53 -1.78 -1.46 16.56
CA PHE A 53 -1.57 -1.61 15.13
C PHE A 53 -0.73 -0.46 14.53
N ALA A 54 -0.55 0.65 15.25
CA ALA A 54 0.34 1.71 14.82
C ALA A 54 1.81 1.25 14.92
N ASN A 55 2.61 1.53 13.88
CA ASN A 55 4.00 1.07 13.78
C ASN A 55 4.17 -0.44 14.02
N TYR A 56 3.16 -1.27 13.69
CA TYR A 56 3.14 -2.70 14.02
C TYR A 56 4.43 -3.44 13.66
N PHE A 57 4.94 -3.22 12.44
CA PHE A 57 6.19 -3.80 11.98
C PHE A 57 7.37 -3.35 12.86
N PHE A 58 7.58 -2.04 12.98
CA PHE A 58 8.69 -1.46 13.75
C PHE A 58 8.63 -1.74 15.25
N SER A 59 7.43 -2.01 15.80
CA SER A 59 7.27 -2.34 17.21
C SER A 59 7.83 -3.72 17.57
N ASN A 60 7.79 -4.67 16.63
CA ASN A 60 8.36 -6.00 16.78
C ASN A 60 8.45 -6.69 15.40
N PRO A 61 9.58 -6.53 14.69
CA PRO A 61 9.81 -7.14 13.38
C PRO A 61 9.89 -8.68 13.42
N ASP A 62 10.13 -9.27 14.58
CA ASP A 62 10.33 -10.72 14.75
C ASP A 62 9.04 -11.51 14.93
N LYS A 63 7.89 -10.84 14.98
CA LYS A 63 6.59 -11.52 14.97
C LYS A 63 6.47 -12.43 13.73
N PRO A 64 5.89 -13.64 13.86
CA PRO A 64 5.72 -14.55 12.72
C PRO A 64 5.02 -13.91 11.52
N PHE A 65 4.04 -13.03 11.76
CA PHE A 65 3.35 -12.31 10.69
C PHE A 65 4.28 -11.34 9.94
N CYS A 66 5.18 -10.65 10.65
CA CYS A 66 6.15 -9.74 10.05
C CYS A 66 7.11 -10.52 9.14
N LYS A 67 7.73 -11.59 9.66
CA LYS A 67 8.65 -12.46 8.92
C LYS A 67 8.02 -13.09 7.69
N ASN A 68 6.79 -13.61 7.82
CA ASN A 68 6.15 -14.37 6.75
C ASN A 68 5.45 -13.52 5.69
N HIS A 69 5.04 -12.27 6.03
CA HIS A 69 4.19 -11.48 5.13
C HIS A 69 4.64 -10.03 4.88
N ILE A 70 5.42 -9.42 5.78
CA ILE A 70 5.88 -8.03 5.64
C ILE A 70 7.30 -8.01 5.07
N ASP A 71 8.23 -8.77 5.65
CA ASP A 71 9.64 -8.81 5.23
C ASP A 71 9.83 -9.12 3.74
N PRO A 72 9.14 -10.12 3.14
CA PRO A 72 9.29 -10.38 1.71
C PRO A 72 8.90 -9.18 0.84
N LYS A 73 7.89 -8.40 1.27
CA LYS A 73 7.45 -7.20 0.54
C LYS A 73 8.43 -6.05 0.70
N LEU A 74 9.00 -5.88 1.89
CA LEU A 74 10.04 -4.88 2.14
C LEU A 74 11.29 -5.18 1.32
N ASN A 75 11.71 -6.43 1.22
CA ASN A 75 12.85 -6.83 0.40
C ASN A 75 12.64 -6.51 -1.09
N ILE A 76 11.44 -6.76 -1.62
CA ILE A 76 11.08 -6.38 -3.01
C ILE A 76 11.14 -4.85 -3.15
N LEU A 77 10.58 -4.11 -2.20
CA LEU A 77 10.59 -2.65 -2.20
C LEU A 77 12.03 -2.12 -2.24
N LEU A 78 12.90 -2.63 -1.36
CA LEU A 78 14.31 -2.24 -1.26
C LEU A 78 15.09 -2.54 -2.53
N LYS A 79 14.84 -3.70 -3.15
CA LYS A 79 15.53 -4.11 -4.37
C LYS A 79 15.11 -3.28 -5.59
N LEU A 80 13.83 -2.98 -5.74
CA LEU A 80 13.29 -2.33 -6.95
C LEU A 80 13.22 -0.81 -6.84
N TYR A 81 13.12 -0.27 -5.63
CA TYR A 81 12.79 1.13 -5.39
C TYR A 81 13.70 1.81 -4.35
N SER A 82 14.97 1.40 -4.28
CA SER A 82 15.95 1.91 -3.30
C SER A 82 16.01 3.44 -3.25
N ASN A 83 15.87 4.11 -4.40
CA ASN A 83 15.98 5.56 -4.54
C ASN A 83 14.72 6.31 -4.10
N GLN A 84 13.60 5.60 -3.87
CA GLN A 84 12.32 6.18 -3.42
C GLN A 84 12.04 5.89 -1.95
N ILE A 85 12.97 5.24 -1.24
CA ILE A 85 12.79 4.85 0.15
C ILE A 85 13.43 5.88 1.08
N ASN A 86 12.75 6.14 2.20
CA ASN A 86 13.33 6.91 3.28
C ASN A 86 14.35 6.05 4.04
N SER A 87 15.62 6.22 3.72
CA SER A 87 16.74 5.50 4.34
C SER A 87 16.82 5.67 5.86
N LYS A 88 16.31 6.78 6.43
CA LYS A 88 16.29 6.99 7.89
C LYS A 88 15.40 5.97 8.62
N LYS A 89 14.44 5.35 7.93
CA LYS A 89 13.57 4.30 8.48
C LYS A 89 14.12 2.88 8.27
N LEU A 90 15.25 2.74 7.58
CA LEU A 90 15.92 1.46 7.32
C LEU A 90 16.99 1.14 8.36
N ASN A 91 17.36 2.11 9.20
CA ASN A 91 18.18 1.87 10.39
C ASN A 91 17.31 1.14 11.43
N ILE A 92 17.10 -0.15 11.18
CA ILE A 92 16.73 -1.13 12.20
C ILE A 92 17.95 -1.32 13.10
#